data_AF-A0A5N7Z8D7-F1
#
_entry.id   AF-A0A5N7Z8D7-F1
#
_cell.length_a   1.000
_cell.length_b   1.000
_cell.length_c   1.000
_cell.angle_alpha   90.00
_cell.angle_beta   90.00
_cell.angle_gamma   90.00
#
_symmetry.space_group_name_H-M   'P 1'
#
loop_
_entity.id
_entity.type
_entity.pdbx_description
1 polymer ?
#
loop_
_entity_poly.entity_id
_entity_poly.type
_entity_poly.pdbx_seq_one_letter_code
_entity_poly.pdbx_strand_id
1 'polypeptide(L)'
;MKRIRCRLLLFCMLLAITLLKAQEGEVLVSTFLNYPDTKPHRFVDNISTVTNTQKKILADNFYIKHNSKITRFNFVGQMGKTAPGDISLIQGVHVFVFDKGLYDDRFKIPFSGTSLAHFYLDDTNPGLLKRIEDEKIIVSVDLVLAGKELVLEANNNYYWLAFAPVVATDGLPEDKIWYWHDGDGGGFDTLVWQSGDTEWVYGYVNSTAYSIEGEKVKLGIPELDAYTVVTTIFPNPSNGIFRIKTPKEIAVVLVYNLSGQLVLKSAMDIIDLSVFPEGVYFGTVIHNDGTQTYEKLIKT
;
A
#
# COMPACT_ATOMS: atom_id res chain seq x y z
N MET A 1 -18.41 29.66 35.64
CA MET A 1 -17.77 29.33 34.33
C MET A 1 -16.52 28.46 34.53
N LYS A 2 -16.62 27.14 34.70
CA LYS A 2 -15.44 26.24 34.74
C LYS A 2 -15.69 24.78 34.30
N ARG A 3 -16.92 24.43 33.90
CA ARG A 3 -17.31 23.04 33.57
C ARG A 3 -17.35 22.69 32.07
N ILE A 4 -17.10 23.65 31.17
CA ILE A 4 -17.22 23.45 29.72
C ILE A 4 -15.91 22.94 29.07
N ARG A 5 -14.73 23.19 29.68
CA ARG A 5 -13.44 22.77 29.11
C ARG A 5 -13.13 21.27 29.22
N CYS A 6 -13.79 20.54 30.12
CA CYS A 6 -13.48 19.12 30.36
C CYS A 6 -14.18 18.17 29.39
N ARG A 7 -15.32 18.57 28.80
CA ARG A 7 -16.05 17.74 27.82
C ARG A 7 -15.49 17.84 26.41
N LEU A 8 -14.88 18.96 26.04
CA LEU A 8 -14.26 19.15 24.72
C LEU A 8 -12.98 18.31 24.56
N LEU A 9 -12.17 18.22 25.63
CA LEU A 9 -10.96 17.38 25.67
C LEU A 9 -11.28 15.88 25.59
N LEU A 10 -12.36 15.44 26.26
CA LEU A 10 -12.81 14.04 26.21
C LEU A 10 -13.37 13.67 24.82
N PHE A 11 -14.04 14.61 24.15
CA PHE A 11 -14.57 14.41 22.80
C PHE A 11 -13.46 14.38 21.75
N CYS A 12 -12.43 15.23 21.86
CA CYS A 12 -11.25 15.18 21.00
C CYS A 12 -10.42 13.90 21.19
N MET A 13 -10.27 13.39 22.43
CA MET A 13 -9.62 12.09 22.65
C MET A 13 -10.44 10.92 22.09
N LEU A 14 -11.77 10.92 22.28
CA LEU A 14 -12.61 9.86 21.71
C LEU A 14 -12.57 9.88 20.18
N LEU A 15 -12.60 11.07 19.56
CA LEU A 15 -12.51 11.24 18.10
C LEU A 15 -11.15 10.74 17.57
N ALA A 16 -10.05 11.06 18.27
CA ALA A 16 -8.71 10.58 17.93
C ALA A 16 -8.59 9.04 18.07
N ILE A 17 -9.21 8.43 19.08
CA ILE A 17 -9.22 6.97 19.25
C ILE A 17 -10.08 6.28 18.20
N THR A 18 -11.20 6.89 17.77
CA THR A 18 -12.00 6.36 16.65
C THR A 18 -11.33 6.57 15.29
N LEU A 19 -10.53 7.63 15.11
CA LEU A 19 -9.71 7.82 13.91
C LEU A 19 -8.52 6.85 13.87
N LEU A 20 -7.89 6.54 15.02
CA LEU A 20 -6.84 5.52 15.07
C LEU A 20 -7.36 4.09 14.80
N LYS A 21 -8.59 3.78 15.23
CA LYS A 21 -9.24 2.49 14.92
C LYS A 21 -9.74 2.38 13.48
N ALA A 22 -9.88 3.50 12.76
CA ALA A 22 -10.33 3.53 11.37
C ALA A 22 -9.21 3.34 10.34
N GLN A 23 -8.00 3.00 10.78
CA GLN A 23 -6.80 2.88 9.94
C GLN A 23 -6.07 1.55 10.17
N GLU A 24 -6.81 0.47 10.40
CA GLU A 24 -6.29 -0.90 10.32
C GLU A 24 -6.72 -1.46 8.96
N GLY A 25 -5.74 -1.75 8.08
CA GLY A 25 -6.02 -2.34 6.77
C GLY A 25 -6.51 -3.79 6.90
N GLU A 26 -7.14 -4.33 5.85
CA GLU A 26 -7.45 -5.76 5.80
C GLU A 26 -6.13 -6.54 5.81
N VAL A 27 -5.99 -7.55 6.67
CA VAL A 27 -4.84 -8.45 6.63
C VAL A 27 -4.95 -9.30 5.37
N LEU A 28 -4.09 -9.00 4.39
CA LEU A 28 -4.06 -9.66 3.09
C LEU A 28 -3.26 -10.97 3.14
N VAL A 29 -2.17 -10.97 3.92
CA VAL A 29 -1.27 -12.10 4.14
C VAL A 29 -0.88 -12.13 5.61
N SER A 30 -0.85 -13.32 6.21
CA SER A 30 -0.28 -13.54 7.53
C SER A 30 0.35 -14.92 7.56
N THR A 31 1.63 -14.99 7.87
CA THR A 31 2.34 -16.24 8.22
C THR A 31 2.46 -16.40 9.73
N PHE A 32 1.99 -15.41 10.50
CA PHE A 32 2.01 -15.46 11.96
C PHE A 32 0.95 -16.45 12.47
N LEU A 33 1.42 -17.50 13.17
CA LEU A 33 0.57 -18.45 13.88
C LEU A 33 0.18 -17.91 15.26
N ASN A 34 -1.13 -17.88 15.57
CA ASN A 34 -1.62 -17.95 16.95
C ASN A 34 -1.55 -19.40 17.48
N TYR A 35 -0.41 -20.08 17.36
CA TYR A 35 -0.25 -21.41 17.95
C TYR A 35 0.08 -21.29 19.43
N PRO A 36 -0.67 -21.96 20.33
CA PRO A 36 -0.28 -22.08 21.72
C PRO A 36 0.91 -23.06 21.85
N ASP A 37 2.05 -22.54 22.33
CA ASP A 37 3.07 -23.17 23.19
C ASP A 37 3.70 -24.54 22.88
N THR A 38 3.53 -25.18 21.72
CA THR A 38 4.01 -26.59 21.59
C THR A 38 5.40 -26.81 20.99
N LYS A 39 6.14 -25.78 20.57
CA LYS A 39 7.55 -25.94 20.18
C LYS A 39 8.39 -24.76 20.67
N PRO A 40 9.57 -24.99 21.28
CA PRO A 40 10.49 -23.89 21.56
C PRO A 40 10.77 -23.20 20.23
N HIS A 41 10.51 -21.89 20.16
CA HIS A 41 10.83 -21.06 18.99
C HIS A 41 12.28 -21.36 18.61
N ARG A 42 12.50 -22.11 17.54
CA ARG A 42 13.85 -22.41 17.09
C ARG A 42 14.34 -21.12 16.44
N PHE A 43 15.10 -20.34 17.20
CA PHE A 43 15.94 -19.32 16.59
C PHE A 43 16.79 -20.02 15.54
N VAL A 44 16.61 -19.63 14.29
CA VAL A 44 17.53 -20.07 13.26
C VAL A 44 18.61 -19.02 13.14
N ASP A 45 19.84 -19.43 12.82
CA ASP A 45 20.99 -18.53 12.58
C ASP A 45 20.84 -17.67 11.30
N ASN A 46 19.58 -17.32 11.01
CA ASN A 46 19.09 -16.59 9.88
C ASN A 46 18.82 -15.17 10.32
N ILE A 47 19.86 -14.38 10.15
CA ILE A 47 19.97 -13.02 10.61
C ILE A 47 19.49 -12.10 9.50
N SER A 48 18.65 -11.13 9.83
CA SER A 48 18.30 -10.04 8.94
C SER A 48 18.78 -8.75 9.57
N THR A 49 19.99 -8.31 9.30
CA THR A 49 20.55 -7.13 9.95
C THR A 49 21.52 -6.41 9.03
N VAL A 50 21.36 -5.08 8.97
CA VAL A 50 22.30 -4.16 8.35
C VAL A 50 23.04 -3.43 9.45
N THR A 51 24.36 -3.47 9.39
CA THR A 51 25.25 -2.81 10.34
C THR A 51 26.20 -1.89 9.60
N ASN A 52 27.13 -1.24 10.32
CA ASN A 52 28.08 -0.33 9.71
C ASN A 52 28.96 -1.01 8.64
N THR A 53 29.22 -2.31 8.80
CA THR A 53 30.22 -3.03 8.00
C THR A 53 29.68 -4.28 7.31
N GLN A 54 28.52 -4.79 7.71
CA GLN A 54 27.97 -6.04 7.19
C GLN A 54 26.47 -5.91 6.93
N LYS A 55 25.98 -6.65 5.92
CA LYS A 55 24.56 -6.74 5.62
C LYS A 55 24.21 -8.21 5.44
N LYS A 56 23.20 -8.70 6.15
CA LYS A 56 22.60 -10.01 5.93
C LYS A 56 21.09 -9.82 5.88
N ILE A 57 20.44 -10.32 4.84
CA ILE A 57 19.03 -10.08 4.59
C ILE A 57 18.39 -11.42 4.26
N LEU A 58 17.30 -11.74 4.95
CA LEU A 58 16.44 -12.85 4.62
C LEU A 58 15.21 -12.36 3.86
N ALA A 59 14.81 -13.15 2.86
CA ALA A 59 13.60 -13.01 2.10
C ALA A 59 12.71 -14.24 2.23
N ASP A 60 11.40 -14.00 2.24
CA ASP A 60 10.36 -15.03 2.25
C ASP A 60 9.32 -14.68 1.18
N ASN A 61 8.60 -15.68 0.66
CA ASN A 61 7.66 -15.46 -0.43
C ASN A 61 6.21 -15.38 0.03
N PHE A 62 5.38 -14.71 -0.78
CA PHE A 62 3.94 -14.57 -0.53
C PHE A 62 3.13 -14.44 -1.81
N TYR A 63 1.83 -14.71 -1.69
CA TYR A 63 0.85 -14.53 -2.76
C TYR A 63 -0.15 -13.44 -2.39
N ILE A 64 -0.50 -12.63 -3.38
CA ILE A 64 -1.57 -11.64 -3.28
C ILE A 64 -2.74 -12.10 -4.14
N LYS A 65 -3.91 -12.31 -3.52
CA LYS A 65 -5.11 -12.86 -4.19
C LYS A 65 -5.86 -11.84 -5.04
N HIS A 66 -5.70 -10.55 -4.75
CA HIS A 66 -6.39 -9.45 -5.41
C HIS A 66 -5.42 -8.29 -5.59
N ASN A 67 -5.54 -7.54 -6.69
CA ASN A 67 -4.84 -6.26 -6.82
C ASN A 67 -5.04 -5.45 -5.54
N SER A 68 -3.97 -5.05 -4.88
CA SER A 68 -4.02 -4.49 -3.54
C SER A 68 -3.05 -3.34 -3.38
N LYS A 69 -3.53 -2.24 -2.80
CA LYS A 69 -2.69 -1.17 -2.27
C LYS A 69 -2.23 -1.59 -0.88
N ILE A 70 -0.92 -1.79 -0.73
CA ILE A 70 -0.33 -2.19 0.54
C ILE A 70 -0.26 -0.97 1.44
N THR A 71 -0.69 -1.14 2.69
CA THR A 71 -0.69 -0.07 3.69
C THR A 71 0.34 -0.32 4.77
N ARG A 72 0.60 -1.59 5.13
CA ARG A 72 1.55 -1.93 6.20
C ARG A 72 2.19 -3.29 6.02
N PHE A 73 3.46 -3.39 6.41
CA PHE A 73 4.13 -4.65 6.68
C PHE A 73 4.38 -4.79 8.18
N ASN A 74 4.21 -5.98 8.75
CA ASN A 74 4.57 -6.30 10.12
C ASN A 74 5.54 -7.48 10.15
N PHE A 75 6.65 -7.34 10.86
CA PHE A 75 7.69 -8.36 11.00
C PHE A 75 7.85 -8.76 12.44
N VAL A 76 7.94 -10.06 12.71
CA VAL A 76 7.99 -10.60 14.07
C VAL A 76 9.32 -11.31 14.31
N GLY A 77 10.02 -10.87 15.36
CA GLY A 77 11.34 -11.37 15.71
C GLY A 77 11.76 -10.90 17.09
N GLN A 78 13.06 -10.90 17.32
CA GLN A 78 13.68 -10.39 18.55
C GLN A 78 15.12 -9.93 18.27
N MET A 79 15.69 -9.17 19.20
CA MET A 79 17.09 -8.79 19.16
C MET A 79 17.94 -9.75 20.00
N GLY A 80 18.95 -10.36 19.39
CA GLY A 80 19.81 -11.33 20.06
C GLY A 80 19.10 -12.64 20.41
N LYS A 81 19.79 -13.52 21.15
CA LYS A 81 19.25 -14.84 21.55
C LYS A 81 18.37 -14.79 22.82
N THR A 82 18.27 -13.65 23.48
CA THR A 82 17.47 -13.50 24.70
C THR A 82 16.22 -12.67 24.38
N ALA A 83 15.05 -13.27 24.51
CA ALA A 83 13.78 -12.62 24.20
C ALA A 83 13.44 -11.49 25.20
N PRO A 84 12.76 -10.40 24.75
CA PRO A 84 12.60 -9.95 23.36
C PRO A 84 13.88 -9.26 22.81
N GLY A 85 14.90 -9.07 23.65
CA GLY A 85 16.08 -8.28 23.36
C GLY A 85 15.87 -6.78 23.53
N ASP A 86 16.90 -5.99 23.21
CA ASP A 86 16.82 -4.53 23.26
C ASP A 86 16.30 -3.95 21.94
N ILE A 87 15.00 -3.66 21.89
CA ILE A 87 14.31 -3.03 20.75
C ILE A 87 14.85 -1.63 20.40
N SER A 88 15.52 -0.96 21.33
CA SER A 88 16.10 0.37 21.08
C SER A 88 17.29 0.34 20.12
N LEU A 89 17.90 -0.83 19.92
CA LEU A 89 18.99 -1.02 18.97
C LEU A 89 18.57 -0.83 17.50
N ILE A 90 17.27 -0.96 17.20
CA ILE A 90 16.72 -0.79 15.85
C ILE A 90 16.63 0.71 15.53
N GLN A 91 17.57 1.20 14.75
CA GLN A 91 17.69 2.60 14.31
C GLN A 91 17.04 2.88 12.95
N GLY A 92 16.59 1.83 12.28
CA GLY A 92 15.93 1.92 10.99
C GLY A 92 15.64 0.54 10.43
N VAL A 93 15.07 0.49 9.23
CA VAL A 93 14.73 -0.75 8.54
C VAL A 93 14.88 -0.60 7.04
N HIS A 94 15.25 -1.71 6.40
CA HIS A 94 15.08 -1.91 4.97
C HIS A 94 13.97 -2.94 4.73
N VAL A 95 13.04 -2.62 3.83
CA VAL A 95 12.04 -3.54 3.29
C VAL A 95 12.18 -3.57 1.78
N PHE A 96 12.36 -4.75 1.21
CA PHE A 96 12.42 -4.97 -0.23
C PHE A 96 11.26 -5.85 -0.66
N VAL A 97 10.65 -5.49 -1.79
CA VAL A 97 9.69 -6.34 -2.48
C VAL A 97 10.27 -6.66 -3.85
N PHE A 98 10.35 -7.93 -4.20
CA PHE A 98 10.76 -8.39 -5.52
C PHE A 98 9.57 -9.01 -6.24
N ASP A 99 9.40 -8.67 -7.51
CA ASP A 99 8.51 -9.40 -8.41
C ASP A 99 9.16 -10.73 -8.81
N LYS A 100 8.36 -11.67 -9.33
CA LYS A 100 8.75 -12.95 -9.96
C LYS A 100 10.07 -13.57 -9.45
N GLY A 101 9.93 -14.58 -8.58
CA GLY A 101 10.88 -15.66 -8.33
C GLY A 101 12.37 -15.31 -8.22
N LEU A 102 12.86 -15.03 -7.00
CA LEU A 102 14.30 -15.07 -6.70
C LEU A 102 14.96 -16.43 -7.02
N TYR A 103 14.18 -17.51 -7.20
CA TYR A 103 14.68 -18.81 -7.68
C TYR A 103 15.15 -18.79 -9.14
N ASP A 104 14.40 -18.10 -10.01
CA ASP A 104 14.65 -18.06 -11.45
C ASP A 104 15.53 -16.87 -11.84
N ASP A 105 15.50 -15.79 -11.05
CA ASP A 105 16.31 -14.59 -11.24
C ASP A 105 17.10 -14.24 -9.97
N ARG A 106 18.03 -15.13 -9.62
CA ARG A 106 18.91 -15.01 -8.44
C ARG A 106 19.79 -13.75 -8.41
N PHE A 107 19.81 -12.96 -9.49
CA PHE A 107 20.58 -11.72 -9.63
C PHE A 107 19.86 -10.48 -9.11
N LYS A 108 18.62 -10.62 -8.64
CA LYS A 108 17.87 -9.54 -7.97
C LYS A 108 18.42 -9.25 -6.57
N ILE A 109 19.57 -8.60 -6.51
CA ILE A 109 20.33 -8.35 -5.29
C ILE A 109 19.74 -7.15 -4.51
N PRO A 110 19.60 -7.21 -3.17
CA PRO A 110 19.28 -6.03 -2.36
C PRO A 110 20.24 -4.87 -2.64
N PHE A 111 19.74 -3.63 -2.62
CA PHE A 111 20.53 -2.41 -2.89
C PHE A 111 21.08 -2.23 -4.31
N SER A 112 20.85 -3.16 -5.25
CA SER A 112 21.26 -2.98 -6.65
C SER A 112 20.22 -2.23 -7.51
N GLY A 113 19.06 -1.90 -6.93
CA GLY A 113 17.94 -1.27 -7.63
C GLY A 113 17.05 -2.25 -8.42
N THR A 114 17.27 -3.55 -8.27
CA THR A 114 16.51 -4.61 -8.96
C THR A 114 15.21 -5.01 -8.27
N SER A 115 14.95 -4.52 -7.06
CA SER A 115 13.69 -4.72 -6.35
C SER A 115 12.54 -3.96 -7.00
N LEU A 116 11.35 -4.56 -7.05
CA LEU A 116 10.11 -3.87 -7.43
C LEU A 116 9.86 -2.65 -6.55
N ALA A 117 10.12 -2.80 -5.24
CA ALA A 117 10.07 -1.69 -4.29
C ALA A 117 11.13 -1.84 -3.22
N HIS A 118 11.66 -0.71 -2.75
CA HIS A 118 12.56 -0.64 -1.60
C HIS A 118 12.15 0.54 -0.72
N PHE A 119 11.88 0.25 0.55
CA PHE A 119 11.64 1.25 1.58
C PHE A 119 12.79 1.24 2.58
N TYR A 120 13.33 2.43 2.84
CA TYR A 120 14.20 2.68 3.99
C TYR A 120 13.51 3.69 4.89
N LEU A 121 13.35 3.33 6.17
CA LEU A 121 12.84 4.20 7.22
C LEU A 121 13.83 4.21 8.37
N ASP A 122 14.27 5.39 8.80
CA ASP A 122 15.02 5.55 10.05
C ASP A 122 14.07 5.63 11.27
N ASP A 123 14.64 5.65 12.47
CA ASP A 123 13.92 5.72 13.74
C ASP A 123 13.18 7.04 13.98
N THR A 124 13.42 8.06 13.16
CA THR A 124 12.69 9.33 13.20
C THR A 124 11.45 9.32 12.29
N ASN A 125 11.35 8.34 11.38
CA ASN A 125 10.25 8.26 10.44
C ASN A 125 8.94 7.79 11.14
N PRO A 126 7.82 8.52 11.00
CA PRO A 126 6.56 8.17 11.67
C PRO A 126 5.94 6.85 11.18
N GLY A 127 6.35 6.34 10.01
CA GLY A 127 5.90 5.04 9.51
C GLY A 127 6.67 3.85 10.07
N LEU A 128 7.76 4.05 10.82
CA LEU A 128 8.44 2.98 11.54
C LEU A 128 7.88 2.86 12.96
N LEU A 129 7.09 1.81 13.19
CA LEU A 129 6.47 1.54 14.49
C LEU A 129 7.12 0.29 15.10
N LYS A 130 7.40 0.33 16.40
CA LYS A 130 8.08 -0.74 17.13
C LYS A 130 7.31 -1.02 18.41
N ARG A 131 7.00 -2.28 18.68
CA ARG A 131 6.36 -2.70 19.94
C ARG A 131 6.85 -4.06 20.41
N ILE A 132 6.63 -4.33 21.69
CA ILE A 132 6.86 -5.64 22.30
C ILE A 132 5.50 -6.24 22.66
N GLU A 133 5.27 -7.49 22.28
CA GLU A 133 4.03 -8.24 22.54
C GLU A 133 4.40 -9.70 22.80
N ASP A 134 4.04 -10.24 23.97
CA ASP A 134 4.33 -11.62 24.37
C ASP A 134 5.79 -12.06 24.14
N GLU A 135 6.74 -11.26 24.63
CA GLU A 135 8.20 -11.46 24.46
C GLU A 135 8.70 -11.42 23.00
N LYS A 136 7.88 -10.93 22.07
CA LYS A 136 8.25 -10.73 20.66
C LYS A 136 8.40 -9.25 20.36
N ILE A 137 9.35 -8.91 19.52
CA ILE A 137 9.41 -7.60 18.87
C ILE A 137 8.58 -7.66 17.60
N ILE A 138 7.67 -6.70 17.46
CA ILE A 138 6.95 -6.45 16.21
C ILE A 138 7.44 -5.11 15.66
N VAL A 139 8.03 -5.18 14.46
CA VAL A 139 8.44 -4.01 13.68
C VAL A 139 7.45 -3.83 12.54
N SER A 140 6.76 -2.70 12.54
CA SER A 140 5.79 -2.36 11.51
C SER A 140 6.31 -1.23 10.62
N VAL A 141 6.12 -1.38 9.31
CA VAL A 141 6.40 -0.36 8.29
C VAL A 141 5.07 0.06 7.71
N ASP A 142 4.54 1.18 8.20
CA ASP A 142 3.31 1.81 7.75
C ASP A 142 3.62 2.74 6.56
N LEU A 143 3.20 2.32 5.37
CA LEU A 143 3.49 3.04 4.13
C LEU A 143 2.74 4.37 4.07
N VAL A 144 1.52 4.45 4.62
CA VAL A 144 0.72 5.68 4.61
C VAL A 144 1.39 6.74 5.48
N LEU A 145 1.76 6.40 6.71
CA LEU A 145 2.47 7.31 7.62
C LEU A 145 3.87 7.67 7.09
N ALA A 146 4.53 6.74 6.40
CA ALA A 146 5.83 7.01 5.75
C ALA A 146 5.74 7.86 4.48
N GLY A 147 4.54 8.21 3.99
CA GLY A 147 4.34 8.89 2.71
C GLY A 147 4.82 8.07 1.52
N LYS A 148 4.67 6.74 1.60
CA LYS A 148 5.04 5.75 0.59
C LYS A 148 3.77 5.10 0.02
N GLU A 149 3.89 4.58 -1.18
CA GLU A 149 2.80 3.87 -1.85
C GLU A 149 3.36 2.62 -2.53
N LEU A 150 2.59 1.54 -2.44
CA LEU A 150 2.86 0.30 -3.13
C LEU A 150 1.54 -0.34 -3.54
N VAL A 151 1.43 -0.66 -4.82
CA VAL A 151 0.33 -1.44 -5.36
C VAL A 151 0.90 -2.73 -5.91
N LEU A 152 0.37 -3.86 -5.46
CA LEU A 152 0.72 -5.20 -5.94
C LEU A 152 -0.45 -5.77 -6.74
N GLU A 153 -0.13 -6.34 -7.89
CA GLU A 153 -1.11 -6.98 -8.76
C GLU A 153 -1.31 -8.44 -8.35
N ALA A 154 -2.55 -8.90 -8.33
CA ALA A 154 -2.84 -10.32 -8.29
C ALA A 154 -2.29 -10.97 -9.56
N ASN A 155 -1.43 -11.96 -9.36
CA ASN A 155 -0.90 -12.77 -10.44
C ASN A 155 -0.75 -14.21 -9.94
N ASN A 156 -0.53 -15.15 -10.87
CA ASN A 156 -0.37 -16.56 -10.53
C ASN A 156 1.02 -16.90 -9.95
N ASN A 157 1.89 -15.90 -9.76
CA ASN A 157 3.22 -16.05 -9.20
C ASN A 157 3.27 -15.47 -7.77
N TYR A 158 4.36 -15.76 -7.09
CA TYR A 158 4.69 -15.22 -5.77
C TYR A 158 5.56 -13.97 -5.88
N TYR A 159 5.42 -13.10 -4.89
CA TYR A 159 6.36 -12.03 -4.59
C TYR A 159 7.37 -12.51 -3.54
N TRP A 160 8.49 -11.81 -3.41
CA TRP A 160 9.40 -11.96 -2.28
C TRP A 160 9.42 -10.71 -1.43
N LEU A 161 9.31 -10.89 -0.12
CA LEU A 161 9.45 -9.87 0.90
C LEU A 161 10.76 -10.10 1.62
N ALA A 162 11.66 -9.12 1.57
CA ALA A 162 12.91 -9.15 2.33
C ALA A 162 12.93 -8.01 3.34
N PHE A 163 13.41 -8.29 4.55
CA PHE A 163 13.44 -7.32 5.63
C PHE A 163 14.77 -7.40 6.38
N ALA A 164 15.28 -6.24 6.80
CA ALA A 164 16.42 -6.14 7.69
C ALA A 164 16.39 -4.85 8.52
N PRO A 165 16.33 -4.92 9.86
CA PRO A 165 16.62 -3.77 10.72
C PRO A 165 18.06 -3.29 10.55
N VAL A 166 18.21 -1.97 10.70
CA VAL A 166 19.49 -1.27 10.79
C VAL A 166 19.83 -1.10 12.26
N VAL A 167 21.04 -1.50 12.63
CA VAL A 167 21.61 -1.36 13.98
C VAL A 167 22.99 -0.71 13.86
N ALA A 168 23.27 0.33 14.65
CA ALA A 168 24.60 0.96 14.66
C ALA A 168 25.58 0.18 15.53
N THR A 169 26.02 -0.98 15.02
CA THR A 169 27.14 -1.74 15.57
C THR A 169 28.13 -2.06 14.47
N ASP A 170 29.35 -2.42 14.86
CA ASP A 170 30.34 -2.95 13.94
C ASP A 170 30.14 -4.47 13.83
N GLY A 171 30.07 -5.00 12.61
CA GLY A 171 29.84 -6.42 12.33
C GLY A 171 28.45 -6.91 12.72
N LEU A 172 28.25 -8.23 12.82
CA LEU A 172 27.00 -8.89 13.22
C LEU A 172 27.16 -9.59 14.58
N PRO A 173 27.20 -8.86 15.71
CA PRO A 173 27.34 -9.47 17.02
C PRO A 173 26.05 -10.17 17.45
N GLU A 174 26.19 -11.37 18.00
CA GLU A 174 25.09 -12.31 18.30
C GLU A 174 23.98 -11.72 19.18
N ASP A 175 24.30 -10.76 20.05
CA ASP A 175 23.38 -10.10 20.97
C ASP A 175 22.66 -8.88 20.37
N LYS A 176 23.06 -8.40 19.19
CA LYS A 176 22.53 -7.16 18.57
C LYS A 176 22.01 -7.35 17.15
N ILE A 177 21.74 -8.59 16.78
CA ILE A 177 21.20 -8.95 15.48
C ILE A 177 19.77 -9.44 15.60
N TRP A 178 19.02 -9.27 14.54
CA TRP A 178 17.62 -9.69 14.46
C TRP A 178 17.52 -11.19 14.19
N TYR A 179 16.76 -11.85 15.05
CA TYR A 179 16.31 -13.23 14.87
C TYR A 179 14.82 -13.22 14.51
N TRP A 180 14.48 -13.91 13.43
CA TRP A 180 13.09 -14.11 13.04
C TRP A 180 12.41 -15.14 13.94
N HIS A 181 11.11 -14.93 14.19
CA HIS A 181 10.24 -16.04 14.61
C HIS A 181 9.81 -16.85 13.38
N ASP A 182 9.62 -18.16 13.58
CA ASP A 182 9.11 -19.07 12.54
C ASP A 182 7.68 -18.70 12.14
N GLY A 183 7.40 -18.73 10.83
CA GLY A 183 6.05 -18.62 10.27
C GLY A 183 5.28 -19.95 10.31
N ASP A 184 4.09 -19.96 9.71
CA ASP A 184 3.16 -21.11 9.69
C ASP A 184 3.61 -22.31 8.83
N GLY A 185 4.77 -22.20 8.18
CA GLY A 185 5.32 -23.24 7.32
C GLY A 185 4.50 -23.48 6.05
N GLY A 186 3.65 -22.52 5.66
CA GLY A 186 2.72 -22.61 4.53
C GLY A 186 3.36 -22.64 3.13
N GLY A 187 4.67 -22.40 2.99
CA GLY A 187 5.36 -22.65 1.72
C GLY A 187 6.75 -22.05 1.58
N PHE A 188 7.63 -22.86 0.98
CA PHE A 188 8.92 -22.57 0.34
C PHE A 188 10.10 -22.13 1.22
N ASP A 189 11.30 -22.55 0.82
CA ASP A 189 12.52 -22.22 1.54
C ASP A 189 12.77 -20.72 1.50
N THR A 190 13.02 -20.12 2.65
CA THR A 190 13.50 -18.73 2.70
C THR A 190 14.83 -18.60 1.97
N LEU A 191 15.15 -17.37 1.58
CA LEU A 191 16.41 -17.06 0.91
C LEU A 191 17.21 -16.06 1.74
N VAL A 192 18.53 -16.20 1.73
CA VAL A 192 19.45 -15.31 2.44
C VAL A 192 20.42 -14.70 1.43
N TRP A 193 20.71 -13.41 1.62
CA TRP A 193 21.76 -12.70 0.90
C TRP A 193 22.67 -12.00 1.89
N GLN A 194 23.98 -12.01 1.64
CA GLN A 194 24.98 -11.29 2.43
C GLN A 194 25.77 -10.31 1.57
N SER A 195 26.26 -9.24 2.20
CA SER A 195 27.13 -8.25 1.55
C SER A 195 28.37 -8.93 0.95
N GLY A 196 28.47 -8.94 -0.37
CA GLY A 196 29.53 -9.62 -1.13
C GLY A 196 29.02 -10.78 -1.98
N ASP A 197 27.83 -11.31 -1.68
CA ASP A 197 27.22 -12.39 -2.45
C ASP A 197 26.69 -11.87 -3.80
N THR A 198 26.86 -12.68 -4.84
CA THR A 198 26.34 -12.40 -6.19
C THR A 198 24.95 -12.99 -6.43
N GLU A 199 24.46 -13.81 -5.52
CA GLU A 199 23.15 -14.46 -5.60
C GLU A 199 22.54 -14.70 -4.22
N TRP A 200 21.23 -14.97 -4.19
CA TRP A 200 20.56 -15.49 -3.00
C TRP A 200 20.87 -16.98 -2.81
N VAL A 201 21.05 -17.38 -1.55
CA VAL A 201 21.24 -18.77 -1.16
C VAL A 201 20.06 -19.26 -0.32
N TYR A 202 19.79 -20.56 -0.35
CA TYR A 202 18.76 -21.17 0.48
C TYR A 202 19.03 -20.93 1.98
N GLY A 203 18.03 -20.40 2.67
CA GLY A 203 17.99 -20.27 4.11
C GLY A 203 17.61 -21.59 4.77
N TYR A 204 17.99 -21.74 6.03
CA TYR A 204 17.67 -22.94 6.83
C TYR A 204 16.30 -22.86 7.54
N VAL A 205 15.42 -21.92 7.14
CA VAL A 205 14.02 -21.84 7.63
C VAL A 205 13.03 -21.98 6.49
N ASN A 206 11.91 -22.62 6.81
CA ASN A 206 10.81 -22.85 5.89
C ASN A 206 9.86 -21.65 5.79
N SER A 207 9.85 -20.73 6.75
CA SER A 207 9.03 -19.51 6.71
C SER A 207 9.39 -18.59 7.88
N THR A 208 9.22 -17.30 7.67
CA THR A 208 9.32 -16.25 8.69
C THR A 208 7.97 -15.69 9.06
N ALA A 209 7.84 -15.25 10.31
CA ALA A 209 6.63 -14.63 10.83
C ALA A 209 6.50 -13.16 10.41
N TYR A 210 5.52 -12.89 9.54
CA TYR A 210 5.15 -11.54 9.12
C TYR A 210 3.66 -11.47 8.75
N SER A 211 3.15 -10.24 8.59
CA SER A 211 1.86 -9.98 7.96
C SER A 211 1.90 -8.76 7.04
N ILE A 212 0.98 -8.73 6.10
CA ILE A 212 0.82 -7.66 5.12
C ILE A 212 -0.63 -7.17 5.20
N GLU A 213 -0.81 -5.89 5.45
CA GLU A 213 -2.10 -5.21 5.45
C GLU A 213 -2.24 -4.36 4.21
N GLY A 214 -3.47 -4.22 3.73
CA GLY A 214 -3.77 -3.35 2.61
C GLY A 214 -5.25 -3.28 2.28
N GLU A 215 -5.52 -2.70 1.12
CA GLU A 215 -6.86 -2.52 0.59
C GLU A 215 -6.93 -3.07 -0.83
N LYS A 216 -7.97 -3.83 -1.13
CA LYS A 216 -8.22 -4.31 -2.48
C LYS A 216 -8.48 -3.12 -3.39
N VAL A 217 -7.74 -3.01 -4.47
CA VAL A 217 -7.91 -1.99 -5.48
C VAL A 217 -8.35 -2.62 -6.79
N LYS A 218 -9.28 -1.97 -7.48
CA LYS A 218 -9.58 -2.32 -8.88
C LYS A 218 -8.59 -1.58 -9.76
N LEU A 219 -7.55 -2.28 -10.22
CA LEU A 219 -6.65 -1.74 -11.24
C LEU A 219 -7.29 -1.97 -12.59
N GLY A 220 -7.92 -0.91 -13.08
CA GLY A 220 -8.53 -0.80 -14.38
C GLY A 220 -9.10 0.60 -14.52
N ILE A 221 -9.22 1.09 -15.75
CA ILE A 221 -10.31 2.02 -16.04
C ILE A 221 -11.56 1.23 -15.64
N PRO A 222 -12.51 1.77 -14.85
CA PRO A 222 -13.80 1.12 -14.77
C PRO A 222 -14.25 0.98 -16.21
N GLU A 223 -14.27 -0.24 -16.75
CA GLU A 223 -15.13 -0.51 -17.88
C GLU A 223 -16.48 -0.05 -17.37
N LEU A 224 -16.93 1.06 -17.92
CA LEU A 224 -18.23 1.61 -17.64
C LEU A 224 -19.16 0.49 -18.07
N ASP A 225 -19.59 -0.32 -17.10
CA ASP A 225 -20.50 -1.44 -17.33
C ASP A 225 -21.58 -0.88 -18.24
N ALA A 226 -21.64 -1.36 -19.48
CA ALA A 226 -22.57 -0.90 -20.50
C ALA A 226 -24.05 -1.14 -20.10
N TYR A 227 -24.27 -1.59 -18.86
CA TYR A 227 -25.53 -1.87 -18.20
C TYR A 227 -25.78 -1.03 -16.92
N THR A 228 -24.83 -0.21 -16.46
CA THR A 228 -25.15 0.91 -15.55
C THR A 228 -25.53 2.12 -16.38
N VAL A 229 -26.76 2.60 -16.27
CA VAL A 229 -27.30 3.67 -17.12
C VAL A 229 -26.44 4.94 -17.01
N VAL A 230 -25.60 5.16 -18.02
CA VAL A 230 -24.67 6.29 -18.12
C VAL A 230 -25.42 7.55 -18.53
N THR A 231 -25.05 8.70 -17.94
CA THR A 231 -25.38 10.01 -18.49
C THR A 231 -24.78 10.14 -19.88
N THR A 232 -25.60 10.12 -20.93
CA THR A 232 -25.16 10.19 -22.34
C THR A 232 -25.64 11.49 -22.98
N ILE A 233 -24.82 12.07 -23.87
CA ILE A 233 -25.14 13.29 -24.61
C ILE A 233 -25.22 12.98 -26.11
N PHE A 234 -26.37 13.23 -26.74
CA PHE A 234 -26.64 12.85 -28.13
C PHE A 234 -27.62 13.83 -28.82
N PRO A 235 -27.63 13.90 -30.16
CA PRO A 235 -26.65 13.30 -31.07
C PRO A 235 -25.29 13.99 -30.93
N ASN A 236 -24.23 13.26 -31.25
CA ASN A 236 -22.88 13.82 -31.30
C ASN A 236 -22.10 13.10 -32.43
N PRO A 237 -21.81 13.76 -33.56
CA PRO A 237 -22.01 15.19 -33.85
C PRO A 237 -23.47 15.67 -33.91
N SER A 238 -23.69 16.99 -33.83
CA SER A 238 -25.02 17.65 -33.91
C SER A 238 -24.96 19.01 -34.60
N ASN A 239 -26.09 19.50 -35.12
CA ASN A 239 -26.27 20.87 -35.64
C ASN A 239 -26.36 21.94 -34.53
N GLY A 240 -25.84 21.63 -33.34
CA GLY A 240 -25.83 22.52 -32.17
C GLY A 240 -26.86 22.18 -31.09
N ILE A 241 -27.76 21.21 -31.27
CA ILE A 241 -28.71 20.80 -30.23
C ILE A 241 -28.35 19.42 -29.71
N PHE A 242 -27.99 19.33 -28.44
CA PHE A 242 -27.67 18.07 -27.77
C PHE A 242 -28.67 17.81 -26.64
N ARG A 243 -29.05 16.55 -26.45
CA ARG A 243 -29.89 16.07 -25.37
C ARG A 243 -29.08 15.22 -24.41
N ILE A 244 -29.35 15.36 -23.13
CA ILE A 244 -28.72 14.61 -22.05
C ILE A 244 -29.73 13.56 -21.59
N LYS A 245 -29.39 12.28 -21.71
CA LYS A 245 -30.16 11.18 -21.11
C LYS A 245 -29.41 10.68 -19.89
N THR A 246 -30.01 10.85 -18.73
CA THR A 246 -29.44 10.44 -17.44
C THR A 246 -30.54 9.94 -16.50
N PRO A 247 -30.26 8.94 -15.65
CA PRO A 247 -31.18 8.53 -14.58
C PRO A 247 -31.06 9.44 -13.34
N LYS A 248 -30.11 10.37 -13.33
CA LYS A 248 -29.79 11.23 -12.18
C LYS A 248 -30.30 12.65 -12.41
N GLU A 249 -30.74 13.31 -11.33
CA GLU A 249 -31.10 14.73 -11.40
C GLU A 249 -29.87 15.58 -11.74
N ILE A 250 -30.05 16.48 -12.70
CA ILE A 250 -29.03 17.42 -13.16
C ILE A 250 -29.01 18.62 -12.20
N ALA A 251 -27.86 18.87 -11.57
CA ALA A 251 -27.64 20.09 -10.80
C ALA A 251 -27.28 21.26 -11.73
N VAL A 252 -26.32 21.04 -12.63
CA VAL A 252 -25.89 22.04 -13.61
C VAL A 252 -25.18 21.39 -14.80
N VAL A 253 -25.34 22.01 -15.95
CA VAL A 253 -24.63 21.73 -17.20
C VAL A 253 -23.76 22.94 -17.53
N LEU A 254 -22.48 22.69 -17.83
CA LEU A 254 -21.49 23.69 -18.21
C LEU A 254 -20.90 23.30 -19.56
N VAL A 255 -20.77 24.25 -20.48
CA VAL A 255 -20.15 24.00 -21.78
C VAL A 255 -19.04 25.01 -22.00
N TYR A 256 -17.87 24.51 -22.42
CA TYR A 256 -16.68 25.30 -22.68
C TYR A 256 -16.27 25.18 -24.15
N ASN A 257 -15.70 26.23 -24.72
CA ASN A 257 -15.05 26.17 -26.03
C ASN A 257 -13.61 25.63 -25.91
N LEU A 258 -12.91 25.50 -27.05
CA LEU A 258 -11.52 25.03 -27.10
C LEU A 258 -10.51 25.88 -26.31
N SER A 259 -10.81 27.15 -26.07
CA SER A 259 -9.98 28.05 -25.26
C SER A 259 -10.26 27.93 -23.76
N GLY A 260 -11.17 27.04 -23.35
CA GLY A 260 -11.59 26.87 -21.95
C GLY A 260 -12.56 27.94 -21.46
N GLN A 261 -13.10 28.77 -22.35
CA GLN A 261 -14.10 29.77 -21.99
C GLN A 261 -15.46 29.12 -21.82
N LEU A 262 -16.15 29.42 -20.70
CA LEU A 262 -17.53 29.00 -20.48
C LEU A 262 -18.46 29.72 -21.46
N VAL A 263 -19.12 28.95 -22.33
CA VAL A 263 -20.05 29.47 -23.35
C VAL A 263 -21.52 29.24 -23.00
N LEU A 264 -21.83 28.21 -22.22
CA LEU A 264 -23.19 27.91 -21.77
C LEU A 264 -23.18 27.37 -20.34
N LYS A 265 -24.15 27.82 -19.55
CA LYS A 265 -24.49 27.28 -18.23
C LYS A 265 -26.00 27.10 -18.16
N SER A 266 -26.46 25.89 -17.85
CA SER A 266 -27.88 25.52 -17.79
C SER A 266 -28.13 24.53 -16.65
N ALA A 267 -29.38 24.29 -16.29
CA ALA A 267 -29.79 23.17 -15.45
C ALA A 267 -30.74 22.20 -16.20
N MET A 268 -30.90 22.40 -17.51
CA MET A 268 -31.77 21.61 -18.36
C MET A 268 -31.04 20.40 -18.95
N ASP A 269 -31.81 19.41 -19.40
CA ASP A 269 -31.37 18.23 -20.12
C ASP A 269 -31.10 18.49 -21.62
N ILE A 270 -31.08 19.77 -22.03
CA ILE A 270 -30.81 20.21 -23.40
C ILE A 270 -29.66 21.22 -23.36
N ILE A 271 -28.70 20.99 -24.25
CA ILE A 271 -27.61 21.90 -24.57
C ILE A 271 -27.91 22.48 -25.95
N ASP A 272 -28.17 23.79 -26.01
CA ASP A 272 -28.40 24.52 -27.25
C ASP A 272 -27.21 25.43 -27.57
N LEU A 273 -26.39 24.98 -28.52
CA LEU A 273 -25.27 25.69 -29.10
C LEU A 273 -25.58 26.21 -30.51
N SER A 274 -26.85 26.27 -30.93
CA SER A 274 -27.24 26.69 -32.29
C SER A 274 -26.68 28.06 -32.69
N VAL A 275 -26.61 28.99 -31.73
CA VAL A 275 -26.10 30.36 -31.92
C VAL A 275 -24.57 30.50 -31.86
N PHE A 276 -23.84 29.44 -31.50
CA PHE A 276 -22.38 29.46 -31.38
C PHE A 276 -21.69 28.96 -32.66
N PRO A 277 -20.41 29.26 -32.92
CA PRO A 277 -19.72 28.76 -34.10
C PRO A 277 -19.68 27.22 -34.17
N GLU A 278 -19.60 26.66 -35.38
CA GLU A 278 -19.24 25.26 -35.57
C GLU A 278 -17.88 24.95 -34.94
N GLY A 279 -17.70 23.73 -34.45
CA GLY A 279 -16.46 23.32 -33.80
C GLY A 279 -16.64 22.39 -32.61
N VAL A 280 -15.56 22.27 -31.84
CA VAL A 280 -15.48 21.36 -30.69
C VAL A 280 -15.73 22.12 -29.41
N TYR A 281 -16.56 21.54 -28.55
CA TYR A 281 -16.87 22.02 -27.21
C TYR A 281 -16.68 20.91 -26.18
N PHE A 282 -16.54 21.29 -24.91
CA PHE A 282 -16.48 20.36 -23.79
C PHE A 282 -17.67 20.59 -22.87
N GLY A 283 -18.58 19.62 -22.82
CA GLY A 283 -19.73 19.61 -21.91
C GLY A 283 -19.39 18.93 -20.60
N THR A 284 -19.80 19.53 -19.49
CA THR A 284 -19.76 18.94 -18.14
C THR A 284 -21.19 18.91 -17.59
N VAL A 285 -21.66 17.73 -17.21
CA VAL A 285 -22.93 17.54 -16.50
C VAL A 285 -22.60 17.21 -15.06
N ILE A 286 -23.08 18.03 -14.12
CA ILE A 286 -22.93 17.84 -12.68
C ILE A 286 -24.30 17.45 -12.14
N HIS A 287 -24.35 16.36 -11.38
CA HIS A 287 -25.56 15.83 -10.76
C HIS A 287 -25.71 16.31 -9.32
N ASN A 288 -26.93 16.22 -8.78
CA ASN A 288 -27.20 16.62 -7.38
C ASN A 288 -26.45 15.76 -6.34
N ASP A 289 -26.05 14.54 -6.71
CA ASP A 289 -25.23 13.64 -5.88
C ASP A 289 -23.72 13.98 -5.91
N GLY A 290 -23.33 15.04 -6.64
CA GLY A 290 -21.95 15.48 -6.80
C GLY A 290 -21.17 14.76 -7.90
N THR A 291 -21.74 13.74 -8.55
CA THR A 291 -21.09 13.06 -9.67
C THR A 291 -21.06 13.92 -10.92
N GLN A 292 -20.03 13.73 -11.75
CA GLN A 292 -19.80 14.54 -12.95
C GLN A 292 -19.57 13.66 -14.18
N THR A 293 -20.05 14.12 -15.33
CA THR A 293 -19.82 13.50 -16.64
C THR A 293 -19.26 14.54 -17.60
N TYR A 294 -18.18 14.19 -18.31
CA TYR A 294 -17.50 15.06 -19.26
C TYR A 294 -17.61 14.48 -20.66
N GLU A 295 -18.01 15.30 -21.63
CA GLU A 295 -18.18 14.86 -23.01
C GLU A 295 -17.65 15.88 -24.01
N LYS A 296 -16.98 15.39 -25.07
CA LYS A 296 -16.56 16.21 -26.20
C LYS A 296 -17.73 16.36 -27.16
N LEU A 297 -18.27 17.56 -27.32
CA LEU A 297 -19.39 17.86 -28.21
C LEU A 297 -18.87 18.37 -29.54
N ILE A 298 -19.32 17.78 -30.65
CA ILE A 298 -18.95 18.19 -32.00
C ILE A 298 -20.16 18.87 -32.64
N LYS A 299 -20.08 20.20 -32.82
CA LYS A 299 -21.05 20.95 -33.59
C LYS A 299 -20.64 21.03 -35.05
N THR A 300 -21.52 20.60 -35.94
CA THR A 300 -21.40 20.68 -37.41
C THR A 300 -22.45 21.58 -38.02
#